data_AF-A0A1H8ZTB4-F1
#
_entry.id   AF-A0A1H8ZTB4-F1
#
_cell.length_a   1.000
_cell.length_b   1.000
_cell.length_c   1.000
_cell.angle_alpha   90.00
_cell.angle_beta   90.00
_cell.angle_gamma   90.00
#
_symmetry.space_group_name_H-M   'P 1'
#
loop_
_entity.id
_entity.type
_entity.pdbx_description
1 polymer ?
#
loop_
_entity_poly.entity_id
_entity_poly.type
_entity_poly.pdbx_seq_one_letter_code
_entity_poly.pdbx_strand_id
1 'polypeptide(L)' 'MTEMIDGHQVRDPHSLRVETEDQLRQAAAEVHRRVGDQYEEQQVQAAVREAYDEIHDQAKVESFLPILVARSAEQKLAER' A
#
# COMPACT_ATOMS: atom_id res chain seq x y z
N MET A 1 13.57 17.84 12.13
CA MET A 1 14.99 18.15 11.90
C MET A 1 15.47 17.15 10.87
N THR A 2 16.09 17.59 9.77
CA THR A 2 16.53 16.68 8.71
C THR A 2 17.80 15.98 9.16
N GLU A 3 17.77 14.66 9.33
CA GLU A 3 18.97 13.89 9.64
C GLU A 3 19.80 13.68 8.37
N MET A 4 21.11 13.81 8.48
CA MET A 4 22.04 13.51 7.39
C MET A 4 22.82 12.26 7.74
N ILE A 5 22.85 11.29 6.82
CA ILE A 5 23.72 10.12 6.88
C ILE A 5 24.69 10.23 5.70
N ASP A 6 25.99 10.21 5.98
CA ASP A 6 27.07 10.30 4.97
C ASP A 6 26.94 11.48 3.99
N GLY A 7 26.44 12.63 4.47
CA GLY A 7 26.27 13.83 3.64
C GLY A 7 25.04 13.81 2.72
N HIS A 8 24.22 12.76 2.80
CA HIS A 8 22.91 12.68 2.15
C HIS A 8 21.82 13.08 3.13
N GLN A 9 20.87 13.92 2.69
CA GLN A 9 19.64 14.14 3.44
C GLN A 9 18.85 12.83 3.46
N VAL A 10 18.67 12.28 4.65
CA VAL A 10 17.85 11.08 4.86
C VAL A 10 16.50 11.53 5.39
N ARG A 11 15.43 11.07 4.74
CA ARG A 11 14.07 11.25 5.25
C ARG A 11 13.94 10.51 6.57
N ASP A 12 13.23 11.13 7.50
CA ASP A 12 12.88 10.48 8.77
C ASP A 12 12.10 9.18 8.48
N PRO A 13 12.55 8.01 8.99
CA PRO A 13 11.88 6.73 8.76
C PRO A 13 10.41 6.70 9.20
N HIS A 14 10.02 7.53 10.18
CA HIS A 14 8.64 7.64 10.64
C HIS A 14 7.79 8.41 9.62
N SER A 15 8.36 9.38 8.92
CA SER A 15 7.65 10.07 7.83
C SER A 15 7.38 9.13 6.64
N LEU A 16 8.32 8.23 6.33
CA LEU A 16 8.14 7.19 5.30
C LEU A 16 7.05 6.17 5.69
N ARG A 17 6.98 5.79 6.98
CA ARG A 17 5.94 4.89 7.49
C ARG A 17 4.54 5.52 7.42
N VAL A 18 4.42 6.80 7.76
CA VAL A 18 3.14 7.52 7.68
C VAL A 18 2.66 7.61 6.22
N GLU A 19 3.54 7.91 5.27
CA GLU A 19 3.20 7.92 3.84
C GLU A 19 2.76 6.52 3.36
N THR A 20 3.40 5.47 3.84
CA THR A 20 3.05 4.08 3.50
C THR A 20 1.68 3.67 4.05
N GLU A 21 1.39 3.99 5.31
CA GLU A 21 0.09 3.69 5.93
C GLU A 21 -1.06 4.42 5.22
N ASP A 22 -0.83 5.66 4.78
CA ASP A 22 -1.82 6.41 4.00
C ASP A 22 -2.04 5.80 2.61
N GLN A 23 -0.98 5.34 1.95
CA GLN A 23 -1.07 4.62 0.67
C GLN A 23 -1.86 3.30 0.81
N LEU A 24 -1.60 2.53 1.86
CA LEU A 24 -2.32 1.29 2.16
C LEU A 24 -3.80 1.57 2.47
N ARG A 25 -4.09 2.63 3.21
CA ARG A 25 -5.47 3.05 3.52
C ARG A 25 -6.23 3.46 2.26
N GLN A 26 -5.59 4.21 1.36
CA GLN A 26 -6.16 4.56 0.05
C GLN A 26 -6.42 3.32 -0.80
N ALA A 27 -5.49 2.37 -0.82
CA ALA A 27 -5.65 1.11 -1.53
C ALA A 27 -6.82 0.29 -0.97
N ALA A 28 -6.93 0.14 0.36
CA ALA A 28 -8.03 -0.57 1.01
C ALA A 28 -9.40 0.08 0.73
N ALA A 29 -9.49 1.40 0.77
CA ALA A 29 -10.72 2.12 0.41
C ALA A 29 -11.10 1.94 -1.07
N GLU A 30 -10.12 1.85 -1.96
CA GLU A 30 -10.36 1.54 -3.37
C GLU A 30 -10.84 0.10 -3.56
N VAL A 31 -10.21 -0.88 -2.90
CA VAL A 31 -10.64 -2.29 -2.96
C VAL A 31 -12.08 -2.43 -2.45
N HIS A 32 -12.38 -1.87 -1.27
CA HIS A 32 -13.75 -1.88 -0.73
C HIS A 32 -14.78 -1.29 -1.70
N ARG A 33 -14.44 -0.20 -2.41
CA ARG A 33 -15.33 0.37 -3.42
C ARG A 33 -15.59 -0.56 -4.61
N ARG A 34 -14.63 -1.40 -4.98
CA ARG A 34 -14.74 -2.34 -6.12
C ARG A 34 -15.45 -3.62 -5.75
N VAL A 35 -15.11 -4.21 -4.61
CA VAL A 35 -15.64 -5.52 -4.17
C VAL A 35 -16.93 -5.39 -3.35
N GLY A 36 -17.25 -4.20 -2.83
CA GLY A 36 -18.40 -3.98 -1.96
C GLY A 36 -18.30 -4.78 -0.66
N ASP A 37 -19.44 -5.29 -0.18
CA ASP A 37 -19.55 -6.08 1.05
C ASP A 37 -19.26 -7.58 0.84
N GLN A 38 -18.63 -7.95 -0.28
CA GLN A 38 -18.32 -9.36 -0.59
C GLN A 38 -17.26 -9.96 0.34
N TYR A 39 -16.42 -9.12 0.93
CA TYR A 39 -15.32 -9.54 1.81
C TYR A 39 -15.33 -8.72 3.08
N GLU A 40 -15.02 -9.39 4.19
CA GLU A 40 -14.83 -8.73 5.48
C GLU A 40 -13.67 -7.74 5.40
N GLU A 41 -13.75 -6.63 6.16
CA GLU A 41 -12.70 -5.60 6.18
C GLU A 41 -11.33 -6.20 6.50
N GLN A 42 -11.25 -7.18 7.40
CA GLN A 42 -10.01 -7.88 7.74
C GLN A 42 -9.40 -8.64 6.55
N GLN A 43 -10.23 -9.21 5.67
CA GLN A 43 -9.78 -9.90 4.47
C GLN A 43 -9.25 -8.91 3.43
N VAL A 44 -9.93 -7.76 3.28
CA VAL A 44 -9.48 -6.68 2.40
C VAL A 44 -8.12 -6.13 2.87
N GLN A 45 -7.99 -5.84 4.17
CA GLN A 45 -6.73 -5.36 4.76
C GLN A 45 -5.59 -6.35 4.58
N ALA A 46 -5.84 -7.65 4.77
CA ALA A 46 -4.85 -8.69 4.56
C ALA A 46 -4.41 -8.75 3.09
N ALA A 47 -5.35 -8.76 2.14
CA ALA A 47 -5.05 -8.80 0.71
C ALA A 47 -4.28 -7.56 0.24
N VAL A 48 -4.62 -6.38 0.76
CA VAL A 48 -3.90 -5.12 0.47
C VAL A 48 -2.47 -5.17 0.97
N ARG A 49 -2.24 -5.71 2.17
CA ARG A 49 -0.89 -5.82 2.74
C ARG A 49 -0.04 -6.84 1.98
N GLU A 50 -0.60 -8.01 1.69
CA GLU A 50 0.03 -9.03 0.84
C GLU A 50 0.40 -8.45 -0.53
N ALA A 51 -0.51 -7.71 -1.17
CA ALA A 51 -0.25 -7.06 -2.45
C ALA A 51 0.82 -5.97 -2.35
N TYR A 52 0.84 -5.16 -1.28
CA TYR A 52 1.88 -4.15 -1.09
C TYR A 52 3.26 -4.79 -0.94
N ASP A 53 3.38 -5.80 -0.09
CA ASP A 53 4.66 -6.48 0.15
C ASP A 53 5.25 -7.06 -1.15
N GLU A 54 4.41 -7.56 -2.07
CA GLU A 54 4.86 -8.09 -3.37
C GLU A 54 5.31 -7.02 -4.38
N ILE A 55 4.71 -5.83 -4.35
CA ILE A 55 4.80 -4.85 -5.45
C ILE A 55 5.64 -3.63 -5.06
N HIS A 56 5.75 -3.29 -3.78
CA HIS A 56 6.39 -2.04 -3.32
C HIS A 56 7.84 -1.90 -3.81
N ASP A 57 8.62 -2.99 -3.77
CA ASP A 57 10.00 -3.03 -4.26
C ASP A 57 10.13 -2.88 -5.78
N GLN A 58 9.06 -3.15 -6.53
CA GLN A 58 9.05 -3.15 -8.00
C GLN A 58 8.47 -1.85 -8.57
N ALA A 59 7.79 -1.05 -7.75
CA ALA A 59 7.11 0.15 -8.19
C ALA A 59 8.10 1.29 -8.43
N LYS A 60 8.37 1.59 -9.70
CA LYS A 60 9.24 2.69 -10.11
C LYS A 60 8.66 4.09 -9.84
N VAL A 61 7.36 4.17 -9.59
CA VAL A 61 6.63 5.43 -9.38
C VAL A 61 5.67 5.22 -8.20
N GLU A 62 6.05 5.76 -7.04
CA GLU A 62 5.32 5.57 -5.78
C GLU A 62 3.89 6.11 -5.82
N SER A 63 3.61 7.16 -6.61
CA SER A 63 2.27 7.74 -6.72
C SER A 63 1.24 6.78 -7.35
N PHE A 64 1.68 5.76 -8.09
CA PHE A 64 0.79 4.72 -8.63
C PHE A 64 0.66 3.51 -7.71
N LEU A 65 1.47 3.41 -6.65
CA LEU A 65 1.48 2.26 -5.78
C LEU A 65 0.10 1.93 -5.18
N PRO A 66 -0.70 2.91 -4.69
CA PRO A 66 -2.03 2.62 -4.14
C PRO A 66 -2.98 1.93 -5.12
N ILE A 67 -3.00 2.36 -6.39
CA ILE A 67 -3.94 1.81 -7.38
C ILE A 67 -3.48 0.45 -7.93
N LEU A 68 -2.16 0.23 -8.00
CA LEU A 68 -1.57 -1.06 -8.37
C LEU A 68 -1.80 -2.10 -7.26
N VAL A 69 -1.58 -1.71 -6.00
CA VAL A 69 -1.85 -2.53 -4.82
C VAL A 69 -3.33 -2.88 -4.74
N ALA A 70 -4.23 -1.91 -4.94
CA ALA A 70 -5.67 -2.17 -4.93
C ALA A 70 -6.09 -3.18 -6.00
N ARG A 71 -5.56 -3.06 -7.22
CA ARG A 71 -5.87 -4.01 -8.31
C ARG A 71 -5.34 -5.42 -8.02
N SER A 72 -4.14 -5.55 -7.49
CA SER A 72 -3.58 -6.85 -7.12
C SER A 72 -4.35 -7.49 -5.96
N ALA A 73 -4.70 -6.71 -4.95
CA ALA A 73 -5.52 -7.17 -3.82
C ALA A 73 -6.90 -7.66 -4.27
N GLU A 74 -7.55 -6.95 -5.20
CA GLU A 74 -8.81 -7.37 -5.82
C GLU A 74 -8.68 -8.73 -6.53
N GLN A 75 -7.59 -8.95 -7.29
CA GLN A 75 -7.31 -10.23 -7.95
C GLN A 75 -7.10 -11.35 -6.92
N LYS A 76 -6.32 -11.10 -5.87
CA LYS A 76 -6.08 -12.06 -4.79
C LYS A 76 -7.37 -12.45 -4.07
N LEU A 77 -8.28 -11.51 -3.84
CA LEU A 77 -9.58 -11.79 -3.23
C LEU A 77 -10.46 -12.65 -4.15
N ALA A 78 -10.43 -12.42 -5.46
CA ALA A 78 -11.19 -13.20 -6.44
C ALA A 78 -10.66 -14.64 -6.64
N GLU A 79 -9.38 -14.88 -6.32
CA GLU A 79 -8.72 -16.19 -6.42
C GLU A 79 -8.86 -17.06 -5.16
N ARG A 80 -9.45 -16.53 -4.08
CA ARG A 80 -9.72 -17.24 -2.81
C ARG A 80 -11.05 -17.98 -2.84
#